data_AF-A0A6A5ASC6-F1
#
_entry.id   AF-A0A6A5ASC6-F1
#
_cell.length_a   1.000
_cell.length_b   1.000
_cell.length_c   1.000
_cell.angle_alpha   90.00
_cell.angle_beta   90.00
_cell.angle_gamma   90.00
#
_symmetry.space_group_name_H-M   'P 1'
#
loop_
_entity.id
_entity.type
_entity.pdbx_description
1 polymer ?
#
loop_
_entity_poly.entity_id
_entity_poly.type
_entity_poly.pdbx_seq_one_letter_code
_entity_poly.pdbx_strand_id
1 'polypeptide(L)'
;MTVPHHPRLNVVPTKVPIRYLGILFGHDLSDQTQVHEMEDKLLASFLKWGCRARTLQGRRLLVNTMILSQLWHYTAVIPVTQATLRKWQAMVLKFILGRKLRHGEHFIQLLHSGWAYHHTLGLRVPHIPSMVQYQRVLRLQLLVQSDLDSELWTAIPKYHWHQCLVPFTRQDKWDALLYEPNWRTPLLRLDLLPPFWRDVWVWWARLPVESICIQPPAPSQLLTMSFWFQRHPLFLVKGSKTEMTCLAIALRKHRSWSRHLASCGLHCLGDLLTPSRHWPTLDQFQRRMLDFAETFDKLEERPVTFRHSYVQLSTIAQRVWEVMGLALDMPVPNTGPSESEVGASVLGIPMGFAHWPRKYTKTICFHAAQPTKPHPMATASRNTEAHIRSYIKTQ
;
A
#
# COMPACT_ATOMS: atom_id res chain seq x y z
N MET A 1 -24.54 21.08 -17.74
CA MET A 1 -24.63 19.77 -17.06
C MET A 1 -25.33 20.00 -15.74
N THR A 2 -26.48 19.35 -15.56
CA THR A 2 -27.39 19.50 -14.41
C THR A 2 -26.82 18.81 -13.17
N VAL A 3 -26.74 19.54 -12.06
CA VAL A 3 -26.36 18.97 -10.76
C VAL A 3 -27.41 17.94 -10.37
N PRO A 4 -27.05 16.69 -10.01
CA PRO A 4 -28.03 15.71 -9.56
C PRO A 4 -28.71 16.23 -8.29
N HIS A 5 -30.01 16.48 -8.34
CA HIS A 5 -30.81 16.90 -7.20
C HIS A 5 -31.25 15.68 -6.40
N HIS A 6 -30.96 15.67 -5.10
CA HIS A 6 -31.51 14.70 -4.16
C HIS A 6 -32.18 15.45 -3.01
N PRO A 7 -33.45 15.14 -2.67
CA PRO A 7 -34.25 15.95 -1.75
C PRO A 7 -33.70 16.02 -0.32
N ARG A 8 -32.74 15.16 0.03
CA ARG A 8 -32.10 15.12 1.36
C ARG A 8 -30.60 15.42 1.35
N LEU A 9 -30.01 15.76 0.20
CA LEU A 9 -28.56 16.03 0.11
C LEU A 9 -28.32 17.40 -0.53
N ASN A 10 -27.54 18.22 0.17
CA ASN A 10 -27.01 19.46 -0.39
C ASN A 10 -25.86 19.09 -1.33
N VAL A 11 -26.13 19.04 -2.63
CA VAL A 11 -25.12 18.76 -3.65
C VAL A 11 -24.45 20.06 -4.06
N VAL A 12 -23.12 20.11 -3.91
CA VAL A 12 -22.29 21.24 -4.31
C VAL A 12 -22.31 21.38 -5.84
N PRO A 13 -22.41 22.60 -6.39
CA PRO A 13 -22.37 22.79 -7.84
C PRO A 13 -21.09 22.22 -8.47
N THR A 14 -21.23 21.61 -9.63
CA THR A 14 -20.12 21.02 -10.38
C THR A 14 -19.05 22.07 -10.71
N LYS A 15 -17.77 21.73 -10.49
CA LYS A 15 -16.59 22.58 -10.69
C LYS A 15 -16.54 23.85 -9.85
N VAL A 16 -17.44 24.01 -8.88
CA VAL A 16 -17.41 25.14 -7.94
C VAL A 16 -16.72 24.70 -6.65
N PRO A 17 -15.56 25.26 -6.31
CA PRO A 17 -14.86 24.91 -5.09
C PRO A 17 -15.58 25.51 -3.87
N ILE A 18 -15.88 24.67 -2.88
CA ILE A 18 -16.35 25.09 -1.56
C ILE A 18 -15.30 24.70 -0.53
N ARG A 19 -15.15 25.49 0.54
CA ARG A 19 -14.20 25.22 1.61
C ARG A 19 -14.90 24.54 2.78
N TYR A 20 -14.43 23.36 3.18
CA TYR A 20 -14.88 22.66 4.39
C TYR A 20 -13.67 22.25 5.22
N LEU A 21 -13.68 22.58 6.51
CA LEU A 21 -12.54 22.38 7.42
C LEU A 21 -11.21 22.92 6.84
N GLY A 22 -11.27 24.03 6.10
CA GLY A 22 -10.11 24.66 5.47
C GLY A 22 -9.62 24.02 4.17
N ILE A 23 -10.25 22.93 3.73
CA ILE A 23 -9.89 22.19 2.51
C ILE A 23 -10.92 22.51 1.42
N LEU A 24 -10.46 22.81 0.20
CA LEU A 24 -11.34 22.97 -0.94
C LEU A 24 -11.86 21.60 -1.39
N PHE A 25 -13.15 21.47 -1.63
CA PHE A 25 -13.79 20.29 -2.19
C PHE A 25 -14.96 20.74 -3.06
N GLY A 26 -15.39 19.89 -3.97
CA GLY A 26 -16.48 20.18 -4.89
C GLY A 26 -16.67 19.01 -5.85
N HIS A 27 -17.85 18.95 -6.47
CA HIS A 27 -18.12 17.93 -7.47
C HIS A 27 -17.26 18.19 -8.72
N ASP A 28 -16.47 17.20 -9.17
CA ASP A 28 -15.57 17.31 -10.34
C ASP A 28 -14.54 18.47 -10.22
N LEU A 29 -14.05 18.72 -9.01
CA LEU A 29 -12.94 19.65 -8.79
C LEU A 29 -11.62 18.96 -9.16
N SER A 30 -10.75 19.65 -9.89
CA SER A 30 -9.43 19.12 -10.23
C SER A 30 -8.55 18.98 -8.98
N ASP A 31 -7.96 17.80 -8.79
CA ASP A 31 -6.95 17.54 -7.76
C ASP A 31 -5.80 18.56 -7.83
N GLN A 32 -5.46 19.03 -9.04
CA GLN A 32 -4.39 20.03 -9.22
C GLN A 32 -4.72 21.37 -8.57
N THR A 33 -5.98 21.80 -8.59
CA THR A 33 -6.42 23.05 -7.96
C THR A 33 -6.25 22.98 -6.44
N GLN A 34 -6.64 21.85 -5.83
CA GLN A 34 -6.47 21.62 -4.39
C GLN A 34 -4.99 21.55 -4.00
N VAL A 35 -4.18 20.87 -4.81
CA VAL A 35 -2.72 20.77 -4.59
C VAL A 35 -2.04 22.13 -4.72
N HIS A 36 -2.44 22.95 -5.69
CA HIS A 36 -1.88 24.28 -5.89
C HIS A 36 -2.19 25.22 -4.72
N GLU A 37 -3.44 25.26 -4.25
CA GLU A 37 -3.81 26.08 -3.08
C GLU A 37 -3.03 25.66 -1.82
N MET A 38 -2.82 24.36 -1.63
CA MET A 38 -1.97 23.85 -0.55
C MET A 38 -0.50 24.25 -0.74
N GLU A 39 0.04 24.15 -1.95
CA GLU A 39 1.42 24.53 -2.28
C GLU A 39 1.66 26.01 -2.00
N ASP A 40 0.73 26.89 -2.37
CA ASP A 40 0.83 28.33 -2.08
C ASP A 40 0.87 28.60 -0.58
N LYS A 41 -0.02 27.96 0.19
CA LYS A 41 -0.02 28.10 1.65
C LYS A 41 1.27 27.53 2.28
N LEU A 42 1.81 26.44 1.73
CA LEU A 42 3.09 25.86 2.15
C LEU A 42 4.24 26.85 1.93
N LEU A 43 4.32 27.43 0.72
CA LEU A 43 5.37 28.40 0.36
C LEU A 43 5.26 29.67 1.20
N ALA A 44 4.04 30.16 1.42
CA ALA A 44 3.79 31.29 2.32
C ALA A 44 4.25 31.03 3.76
N SER A 45 4.12 29.79 4.25
CA SER A 45 4.62 29.40 5.58
C SER A 45 6.14 29.55 5.71
N PHE A 46 6.92 29.22 4.68
CA PHE A 46 8.38 29.44 4.70
C PHE A 46 8.73 30.93 4.80
N LEU A 47 8.03 31.80 4.09
CA LEU A 47 8.24 33.25 4.15
C LEU A 47 7.85 33.82 5.52
N LYS A 48 6.68 33.42 6.04
CA LYS A 48 6.13 33.89 7.31
C LYS A 48 7.02 33.52 8.51
N TRP A 49 7.53 32.28 8.52
CA TRP A 49 8.27 31.75 9.66
C TRP A 49 9.79 31.82 9.49
N GLY A 50 10.29 32.02 8.27
CA GLY A 50 11.71 31.94 7.95
C GLY A 50 12.61 32.95 8.65
N CYS A 51 12.07 34.12 9.01
CA CYS A 51 12.81 35.13 9.78
C CYS A 51 13.04 34.71 11.25
N ARG A 52 12.23 33.80 11.79
CA ARG A 52 12.24 33.44 13.22
C ARG A 52 13.20 32.32 13.59
N ALA A 53 13.68 31.53 12.62
CA ALA A 53 14.62 30.44 12.88
C ALA A 53 16.01 30.71 12.33
N ARG A 54 16.92 31.12 13.23
CA ARG A 54 18.32 31.42 12.89
C ARG A 54 19.20 30.16 12.86
N THR A 55 18.89 29.15 13.67
CA THR A 55 19.69 27.92 13.79
C THR A 55 19.12 26.78 12.94
N LEU A 56 19.93 25.75 12.67
CA LEU A 56 19.47 24.53 11.99
C LEU A 56 18.38 23.83 12.80
N GLN A 57 18.58 23.70 14.12
CA GLN A 57 17.59 23.13 15.03
C GLN A 57 16.28 23.93 15.05
N GLY A 58 16.35 25.26 15.09
CA GLY A 58 15.17 26.13 15.04
C GLY A 58 14.40 25.98 13.72
N ARG A 59 15.11 25.86 12.58
CA ARG A 59 14.47 25.65 11.28
C ARG A 59 13.81 24.28 11.20
N ARG A 60 14.46 23.25 11.72
CA ARG A 60 13.88 21.90 11.83
C ARG A 60 12.63 21.91 12.72
N LEU A 61 12.66 22.61 13.85
CA LEU A 61 11.52 22.76 14.74
C LEU A 61 10.33 23.39 14.00
N LEU A 62 10.52 24.53 13.33
CA LEU A 62 9.47 25.19 12.55
C LEU A 62 8.89 24.30 11.45
N VAL A 63 9.74 23.55 10.74
CA VAL A 63 9.24 22.61 9.73
C VAL A 63 8.36 21.57 10.40
N ASN A 64 8.82 20.95 11.49
CA ASN A 64 8.06 19.91 12.19
C ASN A 64 6.74 20.41 12.78
N THR A 65 6.69 21.65 13.30
CA THR A 65 5.51 22.15 14.02
C THR A 65 4.52 22.89 13.13
N MET A 66 5.01 23.73 12.21
CA MET A 66 4.13 24.61 11.41
C MET A 66 3.87 24.05 10.01
N ILE A 67 4.92 23.55 9.37
CA ILE A 67 4.85 23.17 7.95
C ILE A 67 4.28 21.76 7.81
N LEU A 68 4.79 20.81 8.58
CA LEU A 68 4.32 19.43 8.51
C LEU A 68 2.93 19.25 9.09
N SER A 69 2.51 20.05 10.08
CA SER A 69 1.14 20.00 10.61
C SER A 69 0.13 20.43 9.55
N GLN A 70 0.46 21.47 8.80
CA GLN A 70 -0.32 21.91 7.66
C GLN A 70 -0.37 20.83 6.59
N LEU A 71 0.78 20.32 6.13
CA LEU A 71 0.82 19.25 5.13
C LEU A 71 -0.01 18.04 5.59
N TRP A 72 0.14 17.61 6.85
CA TRP A 72 -0.62 16.51 7.42
C TRP A 72 -2.14 16.73 7.31
N HIS A 73 -2.65 17.93 7.59
CA HIS A 73 -4.07 18.24 7.46
C HIS A 73 -4.60 18.06 6.03
N TYR A 74 -3.90 18.61 5.04
CA TYR A 74 -4.35 18.57 3.64
C TYR A 74 -4.13 17.21 2.98
N THR A 75 -2.95 16.60 3.20
CA THR A 75 -2.63 15.31 2.61
C THR A 75 -3.54 14.21 3.14
N ALA A 76 -4.23 14.40 4.27
CA ALA A 76 -5.14 13.40 4.84
C ALA A 76 -6.32 13.04 3.93
N VAL A 77 -6.68 13.91 2.97
CA VAL A 77 -7.83 13.72 2.08
C VAL A 77 -7.53 14.03 0.61
N ILE A 78 -6.42 14.69 0.30
CA ILE A 78 -6.01 15.03 -1.08
C ILE A 78 -4.92 14.04 -1.56
N PRO A 79 -5.09 13.40 -2.73
CA PRO A 79 -4.02 12.62 -3.36
C PRO A 79 -2.89 13.54 -3.84
N VAL A 80 -1.63 13.18 -3.55
CA VAL A 80 -0.48 14.02 -3.91
C VAL A 80 0.53 13.21 -4.72
N THR A 81 0.89 13.73 -5.89
CA THR A 81 1.84 13.05 -6.78
C THR A 81 3.26 13.03 -6.21
N GLN A 82 4.05 12.03 -6.64
CA GLN A 82 5.47 11.96 -6.27
C GLN A 82 6.27 13.18 -6.70
N ALA A 83 5.94 13.78 -7.85
CA ALA A 83 6.62 14.97 -8.33
C ALA A 83 6.43 16.15 -7.36
N THR A 84 5.20 16.36 -6.89
CA THR A 84 4.87 17.40 -5.91
C THR A 84 5.59 17.16 -4.57
N LEU A 85 5.59 15.92 -4.08
CA LEU A 85 6.28 15.58 -2.84
C LEU A 85 7.79 15.81 -2.92
N ARG A 86 8.42 15.54 -4.07
CA ARG A 86 9.83 15.86 -4.30
C ARG A 86 10.07 17.37 -4.26
N LYS A 87 9.19 18.18 -4.85
CA LYS A 87 9.29 19.66 -4.80
C LYS A 87 9.23 20.16 -3.35
N TRP A 88 8.26 19.68 -2.57
CA TRP A 88 8.14 20.08 -1.16
C TRP A 88 9.31 19.61 -0.31
N GLN A 89 9.78 18.37 -0.51
CA GLN A 89 10.96 17.85 0.17
C GLN A 89 12.21 18.67 -0.15
N ALA A 90 12.40 19.05 -1.41
CA ALA A 90 13.48 19.93 -1.83
C ALA A 90 13.38 21.29 -1.15
N MET A 91 12.18 21.87 -1.05
CA MET A 91 11.98 23.14 -0.35
C MET A 91 12.31 23.03 1.15
N VAL A 92 11.90 21.94 1.81
CA VAL A 92 12.27 21.67 3.21
C VAL A 92 13.78 21.56 3.39
N LEU A 93 14.49 20.84 2.50
CA LEU A 93 15.94 20.73 2.54
C LEU A 93 16.62 22.09 2.33
N LYS A 94 16.19 22.85 1.32
CA LYS A 94 16.64 24.21 1.03
C LYS A 94 16.48 25.13 2.24
N PHE A 95 15.35 25.03 2.93
CA PHE A 95 15.08 25.82 4.13
C PHE A 95 15.99 25.40 5.30
N ILE A 96 15.95 24.12 5.70
CA ILE A 96 16.66 23.63 6.90
C ILE A 96 18.18 23.71 6.73
N LEU A 97 18.72 23.39 5.55
CA LEU A 97 20.15 23.37 5.31
C LEU A 97 20.63 24.74 4.81
N GLY A 98 20.01 25.27 3.76
CA GLY A 98 20.47 26.48 3.06
C GLY A 98 19.86 27.82 3.52
N ARG A 99 18.88 27.80 4.44
CA ARG A 99 18.14 28.99 4.92
C ARG A 99 17.43 29.72 3.77
N LYS A 100 17.09 28.99 2.71
CA LYS A 100 16.39 29.51 1.54
C LYS A 100 14.89 29.47 1.79
N LEU A 101 14.20 30.54 1.40
CA LEU A 101 12.76 30.73 1.65
C LEU A 101 11.93 30.57 0.38
N ARG A 102 12.55 30.72 -0.80
CA ARG A 102 11.87 30.65 -2.10
C ARG A 102 12.33 29.45 -2.90
N HIS A 103 11.43 28.93 -3.74
CA HIS A 103 11.71 27.75 -4.55
C HIS A 103 12.85 27.95 -5.55
N GLY A 104 12.90 29.13 -6.19
CA GLY A 104 13.91 29.48 -7.21
C GLY A 104 15.32 29.76 -6.67
N GLU A 105 15.52 29.81 -5.34
CA GLU A 105 16.85 30.07 -4.80
C GLU A 105 17.78 28.88 -5.03
N HIS A 106 18.99 29.18 -5.50
CA HIS A 106 20.05 28.20 -5.70
C HIS A 106 20.51 27.63 -4.35
N PHE A 107 20.67 26.31 -4.30
CA PHE A 107 21.10 25.58 -3.11
C PHE A 107 21.87 24.33 -3.52
N ILE A 108 23.08 24.17 -2.97
CA ILE A 108 23.87 22.94 -3.10
C ILE A 108 23.80 22.21 -1.76
N GLN A 109 23.36 20.97 -1.81
CA GLN A 109 23.36 20.10 -0.65
C GLN A 109 24.74 19.46 -0.47
N LEU A 110 25.50 19.92 0.52
CA LEU A 110 26.83 19.37 0.83
C LEU A 110 26.75 18.06 1.64
N LEU A 111 25.70 17.89 2.45
CA LEU A 111 25.51 16.68 3.25
C LEU A 111 24.82 15.60 2.42
N HIS A 112 25.37 14.38 2.39
CA HIS A 112 24.69 13.24 1.77
C HIS A 112 23.26 13.08 2.31
N SER A 113 22.29 12.83 1.42
CA SER A 113 20.86 12.76 1.78
C SER A 113 20.58 11.75 2.88
N GLY A 114 21.25 10.60 2.88
CA GLY A 114 21.10 9.60 3.95
C GLY A 114 21.45 10.13 5.34
N TRP A 115 22.50 10.94 5.46
CA TRP A 115 22.85 11.58 6.74
C TRP A 115 21.94 12.75 7.10
N ALA A 116 21.30 13.41 6.12
CA ALA A 116 20.32 14.44 6.40
C ALA A 116 19.08 13.86 7.13
N TYR A 117 18.63 12.68 6.71
CA TYR A 117 17.45 12.01 7.27
C TYR A 117 17.74 11.10 8.47
N HIS A 118 19.00 10.72 8.68
CA HIS A 118 19.37 9.75 9.70
C HIS A 118 18.91 10.18 11.11
N HIS A 119 18.22 9.28 11.80
CA HIS A 119 17.47 9.59 13.03
C HIS A 119 18.34 9.72 14.28
N THR A 120 19.48 9.02 14.35
CA THR A 120 20.38 9.05 15.52
C THR A 120 21.53 10.02 15.32
N LEU A 121 22.32 9.80 14.27
CA LEU A 121 23.55 10.53 13.98
C LEU A 121 23.38 11.69 12.99
N GLY A 122 22.24 11.76 12.30
CA GLY A 122 22.00 12.76 11.26
C GLY A 122 21.34 14.04 11.75
N LEU A 123 20.98 14.88 10.79
CA LEU A 123 20.29 16.15 11.06
C LEU A 123 18.79 15.96 11.38
N ARG A 124 18.25 14.75 11.22
CA ARG A 124 16.84 14.40 11.43
C ARG A 124 15.90 15.31 10.62
N VAL A 125 16.29 15.63 9.39
CA VAL A 125 15.42 16.33 8.45
C VAL A 125 14.15 15.49 8.26
N PRO A 126 12.95 16.07 8.35
CA PRO A 126 11.73 15.32 8.10
C PRO A 126 11.66 14.87 6.63
N HIS A 127 11.21 13.63 6.43
CA HIS A 127 11.02 13.05 5.11
C HIS A 127 9.53 13.00 4.78
N ILE A 128 9.07 14.02 4.03
CA ILE A 128 7.66 14.21 3.63
C ILE A 128 7.08 12.95 2.96
N PRO A 129 7.75 12.29 2.00
CA PRO A 129 7.20 11.09 1.37
C PRO A 129 6.88 9.97 2.37
N SER A 130 7.79 9.71 3.33
CA SER A 130 7.56 8.70 4.38
C SER A 130 6.38 9.07 5.28
N MET A 131 6.19 10.37 5.56
CA MET A 131 5.09 10.85 6.38
C MET A 131 3.74 10.70 5.67
N VAL A 132 3.69 10.98 4.36
CA VAL A 132 2.51 10.74 3.55
C VAL A 132 2.22 9.24 3.48
N GLN A 133 3.22 8.39 3.22
CA GLN A 133 3.02 6.93 3.26
C GLN A 133 2.46 6.47 4.62
N TYR A 134 3.06 6.92 5.72
CA TYR A 134 2.57 6.63 7.07
C TYR A 134 1.11 7.05 7.26
N GLN A 135 0.73 8.24 6.80
CA GLN A 135 -0.65 8.71 6.85
C GLN A 135 -1.62 7.82 6.05
N ARG A 136 -1.22 7.40 4.84
CA ARG A 136 -2.03 6.51 3.99
C ARG A 136 -2.23 5.15 4.65
N VAL A 137 -1.17 4.58 5.20
CA VAL A 137 -1.22 3.28 5.89
C VAL A 137 -2.10 3.36 7.13
N LEU A 138 -1.99 4.42 7.93
CA LEU A 138 -2.91 4.63 9.06
C LEU A 138 -4.37 4.78 8.62
N ARG A 139 -4.62 5.47 7.50
CA ARG A 139 -5.99 5.65 7.00
C ARG A 139 -6.59 4.32 6.52
N LEU A 140 -5.79 3.48 5.88
CA LEU A 140 -6.17 2.11 5.53
C LEU A 140 -6.39 1.25 6.77
N GLN A 141 -5.52 1.36 7.77
CA GLN A 141 -5.65 0.65 9.05
C GLN A 141 -6.96 1.00 9.75
N LEU A 142 -7.34 2.28 9.83
CA LEU A 142 -8.63 2.71 10.38
C LEU A 142 -9.82 2.11 9.60
N LEU A 143 -9.71 2.00 8.28
CA LEU A 143 -10.78 1.40 7.47
C LEU A 143 -10.94 -0.10 7.78
N VAL A 144 -9.83 -0.83 7.97
CA VAL A 144 -9.87 -2.25 8.35
C VAL A 144 -10.34 -2.45 9.79
N GLN A 145 -9.90 -1.59 10.71
CA GLN A 145 -10.36 -1.60 12.11
C GLN A 145 -11.88 -1.42 12.23
N SER A 146 -12.49 -0.62 11.36
CA SER A 146 -13.94 -0.39 11.36
C SER A 146 -14.80 -1.59 10.97
N ASP A 147 -14.23 -2.75 10.65
CA ASP A 147 -15.01 -3.99 10.62
C ASP A 147 -15.35 -4.49 12.02
N LEU A 148 -14.56 -4.08 13.01
CA LEU A 148 -14.80 -4.34 14.43
C LEU A 148 -15.77 -3.30 15.03
N ASP A 149 -15.66 -2.05 14.57
CA ASP A 149 -16.41 -0.90 15.08
C ASP A 149 -17.31 -0.29 13.99
N SER A 150 -18.62 -0.22 14.21
CA SER A 150 -19.58 0.31 13.24
C SER A 150 -19.45 1.84 13.09
N GLU A 151 -18.64 2.29 12.13
CA GLU A 151 -18.42 3.71 11.84
C GLU A 151 -19.10 4.16 10.54
N LEU A 152 -19.92 5.22 10.61
CA LEU A 152 -20.73 5.72 9.49
C LEU A 152 -19.92 6.15 8.25
N TRP A 153 -18.68 6.63 8.42
CA TRP A 153 -17.87 7.11 7.29
C TRP A 153 -17.32 5.98 6.40
N THR A 154 -17.39 4.73 6.86
CA THR A 154 -16.67 3.60 6.27
C THR A 154 -17.48 2.85 5.22
N ALA A 155 -18.81 2.98 5.25
CA ALA A 155 -19.73 2.30 4.34
C ALA A 155 -19.41 2.57 2.86
N ILE A 156 -19.25 3.85 2.49
CA ILE A 156 -18.96 4.25 1.10
C ILE A 156 -17.56 3.75 0.67
N PRO A 157 -16.46 4.01 1.41
CA PRO A 157 -15.16 3.42 1.09
C PRO A 157 -15.19 1.90 0.91
N LYS A 158 -15.76 1.14 1.86
CA LYS A 158 -15.83 -0.32 1.79
C LYS A 158 -16.61 -0.79 0.56
N TYR A 159 -17.73 -0.14 0.26
CA TYR A 159 -18.49 -0.42 -0.96
C TYR A 159 -17.64 -0.23 -2.22
N HIS A 160 -16.91 0.89 -2.35
CA HIS A 160 -16.06 1.13 -3.51
C HIS A 160 -14.89 0.15 -3.61
N TRP A 161 -14.26 -0.20 -2.48
CA TRP A 161 -13.22 -1.24 -2.43
C TRP A 161 -13.76 -2.59 -2.89
N HIS A 162 -14.91 -3.01 -2.39
CA HIS A 162 -15.56 -4.24 -2.79
C HIS A 162 -15.91 -4.23 -4.29
N GLN A 163 -16.59 -3.19 -4.79
CA GLN A 163 -16.97 -3.07 -6.20
C GLN A 163 -15.76 -3.05 -7.15
N CYS A 164 -14.66 -2.45 -6.72
CA CYS A 164 -13.41 -2.41 -7.46
C CYS A 164 -12.78 -3.81 -7.64
N LEU A 165 -13.00 -4.70 -6.66
CA LEU A 165 -12.32 -5.99 -6.55
C LEU A 165 -13.18 -7.18 -6.97
N VAL A 166 -14.51 -7.08 -6.88
CA VAL A 166 -15.44 -8.15 -7.26
C VAL A 166 -15.20 -8.59 -8.71
N PRO A 167 -15.18 -9.92 -8.99
CA PRO A 167 -15.46 -11.03 -8.06
C PRO A 167 -14.22 -11.62 -7.40
N PHE A 168 -13.06 -10.95 -7.41
CA PHE A 168 -11.80 -11.50 -6.91
C PHE A 168 -11.54 -11.26 -5.42
N THR A 169 -12.49 -10.67 -4.70
CA THR A 169 -12.43 -10.48 -3.24
C THR A 169 -13.56 -11.23 -2.57
N ARG A 170 -13.32 -11.73 -1.36
CA ARG A 170 -14.36 -12.30 -0.50
C ARG A 170 -15.00 -11.21 0.37
N GLN A 171 -16.24 -11.43 0.82
CA GLN A 171 -17.05 -10.41 1.50
C GLN A 171 -16.47 -9.97 2.84
N ASP A 172 -15.92 -10.91 3.61
CA ASP A 172 -15.41 -10.66 4.98
C ASP A 172 -13.87 -10.70 5.06
N LYS A 173 -13.19 -10.51 3.93
CA LYS A 173 -11.72 -10.58 3.84
C LYS A 173 -11.16 -9.38 3.10
N TRP A 174 -10.05 -8.87 3.61
CA TRP A 174 -9.27 -7.80 2.97
C TRP A 174 -8.19 -8.35 2.04
N ASP A 175 -8.60 -9.12 1.03
CA ASP A 175 -7.72 -9.66 -0.02
C ASP A 175 -6.86 -8.55 -0.68
N ALA A 176 -7.45 -7.35 -0.76
CA ALA A 176 -6.83 -6.13 -1.25
C ALA A 176 -5.49 -5.77 -0.60
N LEU A 177 -5.29 -6.13 0.68
CA LEU A 177 -4.06 -5.85 1.41
C LEU A 177 -2.85 -6.59 0.82
N LEU A 178 -3.09 -7.65 0.08
CA LEU A 178 -2.06 -8.45 -0.56
C LEU A 178 -2.11 -8.36 -2.09
N TYR A 179 -3.02 -7.55 -2.62
CA TYR A 179 -3.12 -7.31 -4.06
C TYR A 179 -2.29 -6.12 -4.50
N GLU A 180 -1.74 -6.22 -5.71
CA GLU A 180 -1.11 -5.09 -6.38
C GLU A 180 -2.15 -4.31 -7.21
N PRO A 181 -2.26 -2.98 -7.04
CA PRO A 181 -3.16 -2.17 -7.85
C PRO A 181 -2.63 -2.07 -9.29
N ASN A 182 -3.13 -2.93 -10.18
CA ASN A 182 -2.65 -3.01 -11.55
C ASN A 182 -3.60 -2.33 -12.55
N TRP A 183 -3.14 -1.24 -13.14
CA TRP A 183 -3.88 -0.45 -14.14
C TRP A 183 -3.90 -1.06 -15.54
N ARG A 184 -3.05 -2.05 -15.81
CA ARG A 184 -2.93 -2.70 -17.13
C ARG A 184 -3.96 -3.80 -17.33
N THR A 185 -4.76 -4.13 -16.31
CA THR A 185 -5.76 -5.18 -16.37
C THR A 185 -7.16 -4.62 -16.17
N PRO A 186 -8.13 -4.95 -17.04
CA PRO A 186 -9.54 -4.59 -16.84
C PRO A 186 -10.23 -5.51 -15.83
N LEU A 187 -9.50 -6.45 -15.21
CA LEU A 187 -10.06 -7.35 -14.20
C LEU A 187 -10.36 -6.63 -12.88
N LEU A 188 -9.59 -5.59 -12.56
CA LEU A 188 -9.84 -4.73 -11.41
C LEU A 188 -10.44 -3.42 -11.91
N ARG A 189 -11.60 -3.03 -11.37
CA ARG A 189 -12.31 -1.79 -11.75
C ARG A 189 -11.81 -0.61 -10.93
N LEU A 190 -10.52 -0.27 -11.12
CA LEU A 190 -9.84 0.81 -10.38
C LEU A 190 -10.47 2.19 -10.65
N ASP A 191 -11.26 2.35 -11.69
CA ASP A 191 -12.06 3.54 -11.98
C ASP A 191 -13.17 3.77 -10.93
N LEU A 192 -13.71 2.71 -10.33
CA LEU A 192 -14.76 2.79 -9.31
C LEU A 192 -14.24 3.20 -7.93
N LEU A 193 -12.92 3.12 -7.72
CA LEU A 193 -12.30 3.51 -6.45
C LEU A 193 -11.97 5.03 -6.48
N PRO A 194 -12.41 5.83 -5.48
CA PRO A 194 -12.12 7.27 -5.48
C PRO A 194 -10.61 7.57 -5.53
N PRO A 195 -10.17 8.68 -6.18
CA PRO A 195 -8.76 9.03 -6.36
C PRO A 195 -7.91 8.92 -5.10
N PHE A 196 -8.43 9.39 -3.96
CA PHE A 196 -7.77 9.30 -2.67
C PHE A 196 -7.50 7.85 -2.23
N TRP A 197 -8.50 6.96 -2.32
CA TRP A 197 -8.32 5.54 -1.94
C TRP A 197 -7.40 4.77 -2.88
N ARG A 198 -7.34 5.17 -4.16
CA ARG A 198 -6.35 4.67 -5.10
C ARG A 198 -4.94 5.07 -4.70
N ASP A 199 -4.74 6.34 -4.32
CA ASP A 199 -3.47 6.82 -3.78
C ASP A 199 -3.08 6.04 -2.51
N VAL A 200 -4.03 5.83 -1.58
CA VAL A 200 -3.82 4.98 -0.39
C VAL A 200 -3.35 3.58 -0.78
N TRP A 201 -4.02 2.92 -1.73
CA TRP A 201 -3.64 1.58 -2.17
C TRP A 201 -2.26 1.55 -2.82
N VAL A 202 -1.94 2.51 -3.69
CA VAL A 202 -0.61 2.62 -4.32
C VAL A 202 0.48 2.80 -3.27
N TRP A 203 0.26 3.62 -2.25
CA TRP A 203 1.22 3.80 -1.16
C TRP A 203 1.39 2.55 -0.29
N TRP A 204 0.29 1.84 -0.02
CA TRP A 204 0.33 0.55 0.66
C TRP A 204 1.07 -0.52 -0.16
N ALA A 205 0.84 -0.57 -1.47
CA ALA A 205 1.47 -1.54 -2.37
C ALA A 205 2.98 -1.38 -2.51
N ARG A 206 3.51 -0.18 -2.19
CA ARG A 206 4.96 0.09 -2.18
C ARG A 206 5.69 -0.45 -0.96
N LEU A 207 4.98 -0.80 0.10
CA LEU A 207 5.62 -1.43 1.25
C LEU A 207 6.15 -2.81 0.83
N PRO A 208 7.39 -3.17 1.18
CA PRO A 208 7.91 -4.51 0.93
C PRO A 208 7.04 -5.56 1.61
N VAL A 209 6.82 -6.70 0.94
CA VAL A 209 5.99 -7.78 1.49
C VAL A 209 6.60 -8.32 2.78
N GLU A 210 7.93 -8.37 2.86
CA GLU A 210 8.70 -8.81 4.02
C GLU A 210 8.49 -7.88 5.23
N SER A 211 8.14 -6.61 4.97
CA SER A 211 7.80 -5.65 6.01
C SER A 211 6.35 -5.78 6.47
N ILE A 212 5.46 -6.32 5.63
CA ILE A 212 4.03 -6.50 5.91
C ILE A 212 3.76 -7.89 6.54
N CYS A 213 4.51 -8.90 6.12
CA CYS A 213 4.44 -10.30 6.55
C CYS A 213 5.77 -10.67 7.23
N ILE A 214 5.99 -10.21 8.46
CA ILE A 214 7.27 -10.41 9.19
C ILE A 214 7.50 -11.88 9.54
N GLN A 215 6.45 -12.60 9.89
CA GLN A 215 6.53 -14.03 10.14
C GLN A 215 6.06 -14.78 8.88
N PRO A 216 6.63 -15.96 8.62
CA PRO A 216 6.07 -16.85 7.60
C PRO A 216 4.59 -17.07 7.94
N PRO A 217 3.66 -16.88 6.98
CA PRO A 217 2.25 -17.02 7.25
C PRO A 217 1.96 -18.42 7.80
N ALA A 218 1.06 -18.51 8.78
CA ALA A 218 0.69 -19.80 9.33
C ALA A 218 0.15 -20.72 8.20
N PRO A 219 0.27 -22.05 8.32
CA PRO A 219 -0.28 -22.97 7.33
C PRO A 219 -1.75 -22.72 6.99
N SER A 220 -2.58 -22.33 7.97
CA SER A 220 -3.98 -21.93 7.76
C SER A 220 -4.13 -20.68 6.89
N GLN A 221 -3.23 -19.70 7.06
CA GLN A 221 -3.23 -18.46 6.30
C GLN A 221 -2.85 -18.73 4.85
N LEU A 222 -1.79 -19.52 4.61
CA LEU A 222 -1.35 -19.85 3.25
C LEU A 222 -2.44 -20.51 2.41
N LEU A 223 -3.27 -21.36 3.02
CA LEU A 223 -4.35 -22.03 2.31
C LEU A 223 -5.56 -21.13 2.05
N THR A 224 -5.75 -20.12 2.90
CA THR A 224 -6.90 -19.21 2.84
C THR A 224 -6.59 -17.90 2.12
N MET A 225 -5.34 -17.51 1.95
CA MET A 225 -4.94 -16.35 1.15
C MET A 225 -5.43 -16.48 -0.29
N SER A 226 -5.96 -15.39 -0.85
CA SER A 226 -6.35 -15.43 -2.26
C SER A 226 -5.15 -15.48 -3.20
N PHE A 227 -5.27 -16.27 -4.28
CA PHE A 227 -4.19 -16.49 -5.25
C PHE A 227 -4.26 -15.59 -6.51
N TRP A 228 -5.34 -14.82 -6.71
CA TRP A 228 -5.59 -14.14 -8.00
C TRP A 228 -4.63 -12.99 -8.30
N PHE A 229 -4.62 -11.96 -7.45
CA PHE A 229 -3.82 -10.74 -7.60
C PHE A 229 -2.67 -10.63 -6.60
N GLN A 230 -2.29 -11.76 -6.03
CA GLN A 230 -1.35 -11.85 -4.93
C GLN A 230 0.03 -11.26 -5.29
N ARG A 231 0.60 -10.50 -4.35
CA ARG A 231 1.96 -9.95 -4.42
C ARG A 231 2.99 -10.80 -3.67
N HIS A 232 2.54 -11.69 -2.79
CA HIS A 232 3.42 -12.53 -1.98
C HIS A 232 4.24 -13.48 -2.88
N PRO A 233 5.58 -13.56 -2.73
CA PRO A 233 6.46 -14.32 -3.62
C PRO A 233 6.05 -15.79 -3.85
N LEU A 234 5.52 -16.45 -2.82
CA LEU A 234 5.05 -17.85 -2.90
C LEU A 234 3.96 -18.06 -3.97
N PHE A 235 3.12 -17.07 -4.23
CA PHE A 235 1.97 -17.16 -5.14
C PHE A 235 2.24 -16.57 -6.52
N LEU A 236 3.42 -16.00 -6.74
CA LEU A 236 3.80 -15.47 -8.05
C LEU A 236 4.12 -16.63 -9.00
N VAL A 237 3.71 -16.49 -10.25
CA VAL A 237 3.87 -17.50 -11.30
C VAL A 237 4.61 -16.92 -12.50
N LYS A 238 5.18 -17.79 -13.35
CA LYS A 238 5.90 -17.34 -14.55
C LYS A 238 4.91 -16.77 -15.56
N GLY A 239 5.08 -15.50 -15.92
CA GLY A 239 4.35 -14.86 -17.01
C GLY A 239 4.92 -15.19 -18.39
N SER A 240 4.41 -14.52 -19.42
CA SER A 240 4.80 -14.76 -20.82
C SER A 240 6.24 -14.36 -21.19
N LYS A 241 6.90 -13.54 -20.36
CA LYS A 241 8.25 -12.99 -20.60
C LYS A 241 9.23 -13.36 -19.48
N THR A 242 9.09 -14.56 -18.90
CA THR A 242 9.86 -15.08 -17.74
C THR A 242 9.82 -14.27 -16.44
N GLU A 243 9.29 -13.05 -16.44
CA GLU A 243 8.97 -12.28 -15.23
C GLU A 243 7.91 -12.98 -14.37
N MET A 244 8.11 -12.94 -13.05
CA MET A 244 7.15 -13.43 -12.06
C MET A 244 5.98 -12.45 -11.95
N THR A 245 4.75 -12.95 -11.96
CA THR A 245 3.53 -12.14 -11.94
C THR A 245 2.40 -12.85 -11.19
N CYS A 246 1.32 -12.16 -10.86
CA CYS A 246 0.17 -12.80 -10.22
C CYS A 246 -0.63 -13.67 -11.20
N LEU A 247 -1.38 -14.64 -10.68
CA LEU A 247 -2.08 -15.64 -11.48
C LEU A 247 -3.03 -15.01 -12.50
N ALA A 248 -3.78 -13.99 -12.10
CA ALA A 248 -4.74 -13.32 -12.98
C ALA A 248 -4.09 -12.67 -14.22
N ILE A 249 -2.84 -12.21 -14.10
CA ILE A 249 -2.08 -11.64 -15.22
C ILE A 249 -1.47 -12.75 -16.07
N ALA A 250 -0.96 -13.82 -15.45
CA ALA A 250 -0.45 -14.98 -16.17
C ALA A 250 -1.53 -15.64 -17.04
N LEU A 251 -2.78 -15.65 -16.55
CA LEU A 251 -3.95 -16.19 -17.25
C LEU A 251 -4.70 -15.15 -18.11
N ARG A 252 -4.04 -14.05 -18.52
CA ARG A 252 -4.68 -12.93 -19.24
C ARG A 252 -5.42 -13.30 -20.54
N LYS A 253 -5.19 -14.46 -21.14
CA LYS A 253 -5.91 -14.93 -22.33
C LYS A 253 -7.34 -15.41 -21.99
N HIS A 254 -7.59 -15.80 -20.75
CA HIS A 254 -8.86 -16.35 -20.27
C HIS A 254 -9.40 -15.51 -19.12
N ARG A 255 -9.41 -14.17 -19.31
CA ARG A 255 -9.81 -13.20 -18.29
C ARG A 255 -11.23 -13.42 -17.78
N SER A 256 -12.17 -13.66 -18.68
CA SER A 256 -13.55 -13.85 -18.31
C SER A 256 -13.78 -15.20 -17.64
N TRP A 257 -13.09 -16.26 -18.09
CA TRP A 257 -13.04 -17.53 -17.37
C TRP A 257 -12.50 -17.38 -15.93
N SER A 258 -11.39 -16.66 -15.74
CA SER A 258 -10.86 -16.39 -14.39
C SER A 258 -11.83 -15.59 -13.52
N ARG A 259 -12.53 -14.62 -14.13
CA ARG A 259 -13.59 -13.86 -13.46
C ARG A 259 -14.76 -14.77 -13.04
N HIS A 260 -15.19 -15.66 -13.91
CA HIS A 260 -16.25 -16.64 -13.63
C HIS A 260 -15.87 -17.58 -12.49
N LEU A 261 -14.67 -18.17 -12.54
CA LEU A 261 -14.17 -19.03 -11.46
C LEU A 261 -14.19 -18.32 -10.11
N ALA A 262 -13.74 -17.06 -10.07
CA ALA A 262 -13.79 -16.26 -8.86
C ALA A 262 -15.24 -16.01 -8.39
N SER A 263 -16.18 -15.72 -9.31
CA SER A 263 -17.61 -15.59 -8.95
C SER A 263 -18.26 -16.90 -8.48
N CYS A 264 -17.74 -18.05 -8.90
CA CYS A 264 -18.16 -19.36 -8.40
C CYS A 264 -17.53 -19.72 -7.04
N GLY A 265 -16.81 -18.78 -6.41
CA GLY A 265 -16.22 -18.97 -5.08
C GLY A 265 -14.81 -19.55 -5.08
N LEU A 266 -14.12 -19.61 -6.23
CA LEU A 266 -12.74 -20.08 -6.28
C LEU A 266 -11.76 -18.93 -5.99
N HIS A 267 -11.26 -18.83 -4.76
CA HIS A 267 -10.39 -17.72 -4.34
C HIS A 267 -9.03 -18.15 -3.81
N CYS A 268 -8.96 -19.27 -3.10
CA CYS A 268 -7.78 -19.72 -2.36
C CYS A 268 -7.42 -21.17 -2.66
N LEU A 269 -6.24 -21.62 -2.22
CA LEU A 269 -5.81 -23.01 -2.44
C LEU A 269 -6.69 -24.02 -1.69
N GLY A 270 -7.21 -23.63 -0.52
CA GLY A 270 -8.15 -24.43 0.25
C GLY A 270 -9.41 -24.78 -0.53
N ASP A 271 -9.90 -23.87 -1.38
CA ASP A 271 -11.08 -24.11 -2.21
C ASP A 271 -10.83 -25.25 -3.21
N LEU A 272 -9.59 -25.49 -3.63
CA LEU A 272 -9.22 -26.49 -4.64
C LEU A 272 -9.03 -27.90 -4.09
N LEU A 273 -8.90 -28.05 -2.76
CA LEU A 273 -8.65 -29.33 -2.13
C LEU A 273 -9.81 -30.33 -2.37
N THR A 274 -9.46 -31.61 -2.45
CA THR A 274 -10.45 -32.70 -2.48
C THR A 274 -11.17 -32.81 -1.13
N PRO A 275 -12.29 -33.55 -1.02
CA PRO A 275 -12.94 -33.83 0.27
C PRO A 275 -12.01 -34.49 1.30
N SER A 276 -11.03 -35.27 0.83
CA SER A 276 -9.97 -35.86 1.66
C SER A 276 -8.80 -34.91 1.95
N ARG A 277 -8.91 -33.63 1.60
CA ARG A 277 -7.90 -32.56 1.78
C ARG A 277 -6.57 -32.80 1.07
N HIS A 278 -6.60 -33.50 -0.07
CA HIS A 278 -5.44 -33.66 -0.95
C HIS A 278 -5.47 -32.60 -2.05
N TRP A 279 -4.30 -32.26 -2.60
CA TRP A 279 -4.24 -31.50 -3.84
C TRP A 279 -4.84 -32.36 -4.99
N PRO A 280 -5.77 -31.83 -5.80
CA PRO A 280 -6.44 -32.62 -6.82
C PRO A 280 -5.46 -33.07 -7.91
N THR A 281 -5.67 -34.26 -8.46
CA THR A 281 -4.98 -34.66 -9.70
C THR A 281 -5.46 -33.84 -10.89
N LEU A 282 -4.73 -33.89 -12.01
CA LEU A 282 -5.15 -33.17 -13.24
C LEU A 282 -6.56 -33.58 -13.68
N ASP A 283 -6.90 -34.86 -13.63
CA ASP A 283 -8.22 -35.36 -14.03
C ASP A 283 -9.33 -34.87 -13.09
N GLN A 284 -9.08 -34.90 -11.77
CA GLN A 284 -10.02 -34.37 -10.77
C GLN A 284 -10.24 -32.87 -10.95
N PHE A 285 -9.15 -32.12 -11.18
CA PHE A 285 -9.21 -30.70 -11.46
C PHE A 285 -9.98 -30.41 -12.75
N GLN A 286 -9.72 -31.16 -13.83
CA GLN A 286 -10.44 -31.00 -15.10
C GLN A 286 -11.93 -31.24 -14.97
N ARG A 287 -12.37 -32.31 -14.28
CA ARG A 287 -13.80 -32.56 -14.02
C ARG A 287 -14.45 -31.37 -13.32
N ARG A 288 -13.80 -30.88 -12.26
CA ARG A 288 -14.30 -29.71 -11.52
C ARG A 288 -14.36 -28.44 -12.37
N MET A 289 -13.38 -28.23 -13.26
CA MET A 289 -13.42 -27.11 -14.20
C MET A 289 -14.55 -27.25 -15.24
N LEU A 290 -14.88 -28.48 -15.66
CA LEU A 290 -16.02 -28.75 -16.54
C LEU A 290 -17.34 -28.43 -15.85
N ASP A 291 -17.49 -28.77 -14.57
CA ASP A 291 -18.68 -28.41 -13.78
C ASP A 291 -18.89 -26.88 -13.75
N PHE A 292 -17.82 -26.10 -13.52
CA PHE A 292 -17.90 -24.65 -13.60
C PHE A 292 -18.22 -24.14 -15.02
N ALA A 293 -17.81 -24.88 -16.06
CA ALA A 293 -18.06 -24.51 -17.45
C ALA A 293 -19.53 -24.66 -17.85
N GLU A 294 -20.33 -25.44 -17.12
CA GLU A 294 -21.77 -25.56 -17.36
C GLU A 294 -22.51 -24.24 -17.12
N THR A 295 -22.08 -23.50 -16.11
CA THR A 295 -22.65 -22.19 -15.73
C THR A 295 -21.96 -21.00 -16.41
N PHE A 296 -20.93 -21.26 -17.22
CA PHE A 296 -20.20 -20.23 -17.94
C PHE A 296 -20.98 -19.74 -19.17
N ASP A 297 -20.94 -18.43 -19.39
CA ASP A 297 -21.63 -17.76 -20.49
C ASP A 297 -21.37 -18.48 -21.82
N LYS A 298 -22.46 -18.82 -22.51
CA LYS A 298 -22.42 -19.54 -23.80
C LYS A 298 -21.90 -18.66 -24.93
N LEU A 299 -21.93 -17.33 -24.76
CA LEU A 299 -21.47 -16.37 -25.76
C LEU A 299 -19.95 -16.13 -25.74
N GLU A 300 -19.25 -16.60 -24.71
CA GLU A 300 -17.81 -16.43 -24.58
C GLU A 300 -17.01 -17.71 -24.88
N GLU A 301 -15.80 -17.53 -25.40
CA GLU A 301 -14.92 -18.65 -25.75
C GLU A 301 -14.42 -19.39 -24.50
N ARG A 302 -14.85 -20.64 -24.35
CA ARG A 302 -14.46 -21.52 -23.25
C ARG A 302 -13.01 -21.99 -23.42
N PRO A 303 -12.21 -22.10 -22.34
CA PRO A 303 -10.90 -22.72 -22.45
C PRO A 303 -11.03 -24.18 -22.90
N VAL A 304 -10.35 -24.54 -23.99
CA VAL A 304 -10.35 -25.92 -24.51
C VAL A 304 -9.53 -26.85 -23.62
N THR A 305 -8.53 -26.31 -22.91
CA THR A 305 -7.68 -27.09 -22.01
C THR A 305 -7.44 -26.33 -20.70
N PHE A 306 -7.46 -27.08 -19.59
CA PHE A 306 -7.19 -26.53 -18.24
C PHE A 306 -5.79 -26.86 -17.71
N ARG A 307 -4.94 -27.50 -18.54
CA ARG A 307 -3.61 -27.97 -18.14
C ARG A 307 -2.71 -26.81 -17.71
N HIS A 308 -2.74 -25.69 -18.44
CA HIS A 308 -1.91 -24.55 -18.11
C HIS A 308 -2.29 -23.94 -16.74
N SER A 309 -3.57 -23.70 -16.47
CA SER A 309 -4.01 -23.19 -15.16
C SER A 309 -3.70 -24.17 -14.03
N TYR A 310 -3.88 -25.48 -14.27
CA TYR A 310 -3.51 -26.51 -13.30
C TYR A 310 -2.02 -26.48 -12.95
N VAL A 311 -1.14 -26.38 -13.95
CA VAL A 311 0.32 -26.32 -13.72
C VAL A 311 0.70 -25.08 -12.90
N GLN A 312 0.12 -23.91 -13.22
CA GLN A 312 0.41 -22.67 -12.49
C GLN A 312 -0.08 -22.76 -11.03
N LEU A 313 -1.31 -23.23 -10.81
CA LEU A 313 -1.86 -23.42 -9.46
C LEU A 313 -1.10 -24.48 -8.67
N SER A 314 -0.72 -25.59 -9.30
CA SER A 314 0.08 -26.65 -8.66
C SER A 314 1.49 -26.17 -8.30
N THR A 315 2.07 -25.27 -9.11
CA THR A 315 3.35 -24.62 -8.77
C THR A 315 3.23 -23.77 -7.50
N ILE A 316 2.13 -23.04 -7.35
CA ILE A 316 1.85 -22.27 -6.12
C ILE A 316 1.65 -23.24 -4.95
N ALA A 317 0.81 -24.27 -5.11
CA ALA A 317 0.51 -25.25 -4.08
C ALA A 317 1.78 -25.97 -3.60
N GLN A 318 2.64 -26.40 -4.52
CA GLN A 318 3.91 -27.04 -4.20
C GLN A 318 4.78 -26.17 -3.28
N ARG A 319 4.95 -24.89 -3.61
CA ARG A 319 5.73 -23.94 -2.77
C ARG A 319 5.10 -23.74 -1.40
N VAL A 320 3.78 -23.68 -1.33
CA VAL A 320 3.06 -23.57 -0.04
C VAL A 320 3.26 -24.82 0.80
N TRP A 321 3.19 -26.02 0.20
CA TRP A 321 3.42 -27.29 0.89
C TRP A 321 4.86 -27.43 1.37
N GLU A 322 5.83 -27.03 0.55
CA GLU A 322 7.26 -27.00 0.93
C GLU A 322 7.48 -26.12 2.16
N VAL A 323 6.86 -24.94 2.23
CA VAL A 323 6.91 -24.06 3.42
C VAL A 323 6.22 -24.69 4.63
N MET A 324 5.18 -25.50 4.41
CA MET A 324 4.50 -26.26 5.46
C MET A 324 5.24 -27.53 5.89
N GLY A 325 6.33 -27.90 5.21
CA GLY A 325 7.07 -29.15 5.46
C GLY A 325 6.30 -30.41 5.03
N LEU A 326 5.42 -30.30 4.04
CA LEU A 326 4.59 -31.39 3.53
C LEU A 326 4.93 -31.70 2.07
N ALA A 327 4.79 -32.97 1.68
CA ALA A 327 4.79 -33.36 0.27
C ALA A 327 3.40 -33.14 -0.35
N LEU A 328 3.32 -32.76 -1.63
CA LEU A 328 2.06 -32.34 -2.29
C LEU A 328 0.98 -33.44 -2.32
N ASP A 329 1.41 -34.70 -2.31
CA ASP A 329 0.57 -35.90 -2.25
C ASP A 329 0.00 -36.18 -0.85
N MET A 330 0.53 -35.51 0.20
CA MET A 330 0.04 -35.67 1.56
C MET A 330 -1.16 -34.77 1.85
N PRO A 331 -2.15 -35.27 2.63
CA PRO A 331 -3.29 -34.46 3.04
C PRO A 331 -2.86 -33.32 3.94
N VAL A 332 -3.52 -32.17 3.76
CA VAL A 332 -3.32 -31.01 4.60
C VAL A 332 -4.05 -31.19 5.94
N PRO A 333 -3.40 -30.97 7.09
CA PRO A 333 -4.05 -30.98 8.39
C PRO A 333 -5.26 -30.04 8.44
N ASN A 334 -6.30 -30.40 9.20
CA ASN A 334 -7.40 -29.49 9.45
C ASN A 334 -6.94 -28.34 10.34
N THR A 335 -6.53 -27.24 9.71
CA THR A 335 -6.21 -26.02 10.40
C THR A 335 -7.53 -25.25 10.63
N GLY A 336 -7.78 -24.84 11.87
CA GLY A 336 -8.99 -24.11 12.25
C GLY A 336 -9.15 -22.77 11.50
N PRO A 337 -10.19 -21.98 11.82
CA PRO A 337 -10.42 -20.70 11.15
C PRO A 337 -9.16 -19.81 11.23
N SER A 338 -8.73 -19.33 10.06
CA SER A 338 -7.52 -18.51 9.95
C SER A 338 -7.79 -17.07 10.37
N GLU A 339 -7.00 -16.57 11.32
CA GLU A 339 -6.94 -15.13 11.66
C GLU A 339 -6.33 -14.33 10.50
N SER A 340 -6.70 -13.04 10.42
CA SER A 340 -6.29 -12.01 9.45
C SER A 340 -5.04 -12.35 8.60
N GLU A 341 -5.21 -12.36 7.27
CA GLU A 341 -4.19 -12.74 6.28
C GLU A 341 -2.94 -11.85 6.28
N VAL A 342 -3.06 -10.64 6.83
CA VAL A 342 -1.94 -9.74 7.09
C VAL A 342 -1.76 -9.59 8.59
N GLY A 343 -0.59 -10.00 9.06
CA GLY A 343 -0.18 -9.91 10.46
C GLY A 343 1.32 -9.64 10.58
N ALA A 344 1.68 -8.87 11.60
CA ALA A 344 3.06 -8.64 11.99
C ALA A 344 3.26 -9.19 13.40
N SER A 345 4.48 -9.65 13.72
CA SER A 345 4.86 -9.88 15.11
C SER A 345 5.53 -8.62 15.65
N VAL A 346 4.90 -7.97 16.62
CA VAL A 346 5.47 -6.79 17.29
C VAL A 346 5.82 -7.19 18.70
N LEU A 347 7.13 -7.20 19.01
CA LEU A 347 7.67 -7.69 20.29
C LEU A 347 7.31 -9.16 20.58
N GLY A 348 7.23 -10.00 19.54
CA GLY A 348 6.93 -11.44 19.69
C GLY A 348 5.43 -11.77 19.69
N ILE A 349 4.55 -10.76 19.73
CA ILE A 349 3.09 -10.96 19.74
C ILE A 349 2.55 -10.87 18.31
N PRO A 350 1.88 -11.91 17.78
CA PRO A 350 1.23 -11.86 16.48
C PRO A 350 0.06 -10.88 16.53
N MET A 351 0.00 -9.99 15.54
CA MET A 351 -0.96 -8.90 15.52
C MET A 351 -1.42 -8.62 14.10
N GLY A 352 -2.73 -8.71 13.87
CA GLY A 352 -3.35 -8.36 12.60
C GLY A 352 -3.12 -6.90 12.23
N PHE A 353 -3.16 -6.59 10.92
CA PHE A 353 -2.94 -5.24 10.39
C PHE A 353 -3.76 -4.17 11.12
N ALA A 354 -5.03 -4.48 11.45
CA ALA A 354 -5.90 -3.61 12.22
C ALA A 354 -5.23 -3.11 13.49
N HIS A 355 -4.47 -3.93 14.22
CA HIS A 355 -3.98 -3.57 15.55
C HIS A 355 -2.54 -3.04 15.58
N TRP A 356 -1.85 -2.97 14.44
CA TRP A 356 -0.44 -2.57 14.37
C TRP A 356 -0.12 -1.28 15.15
N PRO A 357 0.93 -1.27 16.00
CA PRO A 357 1.28 -0.09 16.77
C PRO A 357 1.80 1.02 15.86
N ARG A 358 1.39 2.25 16.13
CA ARG A 358 1.81 3.46 15.40
C ARG A 358 3.33 3.56 15.19
N LYS A 359 4.12 3.18 16.21
CA LYS A 359 5.58 3.20 16.14
C LYS A 359 6.11 2.22 15.09
N TYR A 360 5.54 1.03 15.02
CA TYR A 360 5.90 0.02 14.03
C TYR A 360 5.50 0.47 12.62
N THR A 361 4.26 0.92 12.43
CA THR A 361 3.77 1.46 11.15
C THR A 361 4.63 2.62 10.65
N LYS A 362 5.06 3.51 11.54
CA LYS A 362 5.96 4.63 11.20
C LYS A 362 7.34 4.14 10.72
N THR A 363 7.87 3.08 11.31
CA THR A 363 9.18 2.52 10.93
C THR A 363 9.13 1.89 9.54
N ILE A 364 8.14 1.05 9.25
CA ILE A 364 8.02 0.39 7.93
C ILE A 364 7.73 1.37 6.80
N CYS A 365 7.06 2.49 7.10
CA CYS A 365 6.81 3.57 6.13
C CYS A 365 8.04 4.48 5.92
N PHE A 366 9.12 4.30 6.70
CA PHE A 366 10.30 5.15 6.56
C PHE A 366 11.23 4.63 5.47
N HIS A 367 11.16 5.26 4.29
CA HIS A 367 11.91 4.86 3.09
C HIS A 367 12.88 5.94 2.58
N ALA A 368 13.39 6.79 3.47
CA ALA A 368 14.40 7.77 3.09
C ALA A 368 15.71 7.06 2.68
N ALA A 369 16.52 7.72 1.85
CA ALA A 369 17.80 7.18 1.43
C ALA A 369 18.67 6.77 2.64
N GLN A 370 19.31 5.61 2.58
CA GLN A 370 20.24 5.17 3.61
C GLN A 370 21.62 5.85 3.43
N PRO A 371 22.40 6.03 4.50
CA PRO A 371 23.75 6.57 4.38
C PRO A 371 24.68 5.57 3.68
N THR A 372 25.10 5.88 2.46
CA THR A 372 26.06 5.09 1.67
C THR A 372 27.49 5.65 1.71
N LYS A 373 27.63 6.92 2.11
CA LYS A 373 28.93 7.58 2.31
C LYS A 373 29.31 7.56 3.79
N PRO A 374 30.62 7.56 4.14
CA PRO A 374 31.04 7.68 5.53
C PRO A 374 30.47 8.96 6.16
N HIS A 375 30.25 8.91 7.47
CA HIS A 375 29.77 10.06 8.21
C HIS A 375 30.79 11.23 8.12
N PRO A 376 30.37 12.50 8.02
CA PRO A 376 31.30 13.63 7.91
C PRO A 376 32.29 13.75 9.08
N MET A 377 31.94 13.23 10.25
CA MET A 377 32.80 13.18 11.45
C MET A 377 33.54 11.84 11.62
N ALA A 378 33.47 10.93 10.63
CA ALA A 378 34.21 9.68 10.66
C ALA A 378 35.70 9.95 10.47
N THR A 379 36.52 9.35 11.33
CA THR A 379 37.99 9.38 11.28
C THR A 379 38.52 7.98 11.54
N ALA A 380 39.82 7.76 11.38
CA ALA A 380 40.45 6.47 11.72
C ALA A 380 40.15 6.04 13.18
N SER A 381 40.07 7.00 14.11
CA SER A 381 39.70 6.79 15.51
C SER A 381 38.17 6.75 15.77
N ARG A 382 37.34 7.19 14.82
CA ARG A 382 35.87 7.24 14.90
C ARG A 382 35.25 6.49 13.71
N ASN A 383 35.50 5.19 13.68
CA ASN A 383 35.07 4.29 12.61
C ASN A 383 33.68 3.66 12.85
N THR A 384 33.14 3.72 14.08
CA THR A 384 31.82 3.16 14.41
C THR A 384 30.78 4.24 14.70
N GLU A 385 29.50 3.92 14.49
CA GLU A 385 28.39 4.79 14.90
C GLU A 385 28.44 5.17 16.38
N ALA A 386 28.86 4.24 17.25
CA ALA A 386 28.97 4.47 18.68
C ALA A 386 30.04 5.52 19.00
N HIS A 387 31.21 5.43 18.37
CA HIS A 387 32.31 6.40 18.54
C HIS A 387 31.93 7.79 18.00
N ILE A 388 31.20 7.84 16.88
CA ILE A 388 30.69 9.10 16.35
C ILE A 388 29.63 9.68 17.30
N ARG A 389 28.75 8.85 17.85
CA ARG A 389 27.70 9.28 18.80
C ARG A 389 28.29 9.84 20.09
N SER A 390 29.32 9.18 20.65
CA SER A 390 29.98 9.67 21.86
C SER A 390 30.60 11.03 21.62
N TYR A 391 31.33 11.19 20.50
CA TYR A 391 31.94 12.46 20.11
C TYR A 391 30.92 13.60 19.97
N ILE A 392 29.78 13.35 19.30
CA ILE A 392 28.71 14.35 19.13
C ILE A 392 28.06 14.73 20.47
N LYS A 393 27.96 13.81 21.43
CA LYS A 393 27.38 14.08 22.75
C LYS A 393 28.32 14.79 23.72
N THR A 394 29.63 14.68 23.49
CA THR A 394 30.66 15.34 24.30
C THR A 394 30.91 16.80 23.87
N GLN A 395 30.28 17.26 22.79
CA GLN A 395 30.15 18.67 22.40
C GLN A 395 28.76 19.18 22.76
#